data_AF-A0A251VGS5-F1
#
_entry.id   AF-A0A251VGS5-F1
#
_cell.length_a   1.000
_cell.length_b   1.000
_cell.length_c   1.000
_cell.angle_alpha   90.00
_cell.angle_beta   90.00
_cell.angle_gamma   90.00
#
_symmetry.space_group_name_H-M   'P 1'
#
loop_
_entity.id
_entity.type
_entity.pdbx_description
1 polymer ?
#
loop_
_entity_poly.entity_id
_entity_poly.type
_entity_poly.pdbx_seq_one_letter_code
_entity_poly.pdbx_strand_id
1 'polypeptide(L)'
;MQILLNYFYFLGVFKYVYDNWLKDYKEMFVFAWTDKRRNFGNRTTNRVESQHANLKRYVEDRSSLDRIVGCVRDIVETQFGEIRKTFRESIEKTMKHHKHPMFQHLLGKVSHKALDLLHGEAIRRLDVLERFNSSCGCQMWHSCGLPCACRIEKYMREASDSTRRHRRLLAET
;
A
#
# COMPACT_ATOMS: atom_id res chain seq x y z
N MET A 1 -7.50 -1.79 47.03
CA MET A 1 -8.43 -2.59 46.20
C MET A 1 -8.38 -2.23 44.72
N GLN A 2 -8.45 -0.94 44.34
CA GLN A 2 -8.37 -0.49 42.93
C GLN A 2 -7.07 -0.91 42.19
N ILE A 3 -5.92 -0.85 42.87
CA ILE A 3 -4.61 -1.21 42.29
C ILE A 3 -4.52 -2.72 41.96
N LEU A 4 -5.07 -3.56 42.83
CA LEU A 4 -5.09 -5.02 42.62
C LEU A 4 -6.03 -5.40 41.48
N LEU A 5 -7.21 -4.76 41.37
CA LEU A 5 -8.12 -4.97 40.24
C LEU A 5 -7.49 -4.56 38.90
N ASN A 6 -6.78 -3.43 38.85
CA ASN A 6 -6.03 -3.02 37.65
C ASN A 6 -4.91 -4.01 37.31
N TYR A 7 -4.21 -4.55 38.32
CA TYR A 7 -3.16 -5.55 38.11
C TYR A 7 -3.73 -6.88 37.54
N PHE A 8 -4.81 -7.40 38.12
CA PHE A 8 -5.47 -8.61 37.64
C PHE A 8 -6.09 -8.42 36.24
N TYR A 9 -6.69 -7.26 35.96
CA TYR A 9 -7.20 -6.92 34.64
C TYR A 9 -6.09 -6.90 33.59
N PHE A 10 -4.97 -6.23 33.89
CA PHE A 10 -3.79 -6.20 33.02
C PHE A 10 -3.24 -7.60 32.79
N LEU A 11 -3.12 -8.42 33.84
CA LEU A 11 -2.67 -9.81 33.71
C LEU A 11 -3.58 -10.63 32.76
N GLY A 12 -4.90 -10.43 32.85
CA GLY A 12 -5.87 -11.07 31.97
C GLY A 12 -5.73 -10.62 30.51
N VAL A 13 -5.56 -9.32 30.28
CA VAL A 13 -5.33 -8.77 28.93
C VAL A 13 -4.04 -9.31 28.33
N PHE A 14 -2.94 -9.32 29.09
CA PHE A 14 -1.66 -9.86 28.62
C PHE A 14 -1.75 -11.34 28.31
N LYS A 15 -2.41 -12.12 29.18
CA LYS A 15 -2.63 -13.54 28.95
C LYS A 15 -3.42 -13.77 27.67
N TYR A 16 -4.52 -13.04 27.48
CA TYR A 16 -5.32 -13.12 26.26
C TYR A 16 -4.50 -12.76 25.02
N VAL A 17 -3.78 -11.65 25.03
CA VAL A 17 -2.96 -11.19 23.91
C VAL A 17 -1.87 -12.21 23.59
N TYR A 18 -1.21 -12.75 24.62
CA TYR A 18 -0.17 -13.75 24.44
C TYR A 18 -0.74 -15.05 23.87
N ASP A 19 -1.76 -15.62 24.51
CA ASP A 19 -2.30 -16.95 24.17
C ASP A 19 -2.98 -16.96 22.80
N ASN A 20 -3.60 -15.85 22.36
CA ASN A 20 -4.35 -15.80 21.09
C ASN A 20 -3.54 -15.21 19.93
N TRP A 21 -2.60 -14.31 20.19
CA TRP A 21 -1.92 -13.56 19.14
C TRP A 21 -0.41 -13.73 19.15
N LEU A 22 0.26 -13.48 20.27
CA LEU A 22 1.72 -13.41 20.26
C LEU A 22 2.40 -14.78 20.24
N LYS A 23 1.78 -15.80 20.87
CA LYS A 23 2.36 -17.14 20.93
C LYS A 23 2.63 -17.72 19.55
N ASP A 24 1.65 -17.61 18.64
CA ASP A 24 1.70 -18.25 17.32
C ASP A 24 1.93 -17.27 16.16
N TYR A 25 1.68 -15.95 16.35
CA TYR A 25 1.69 -14.97 15.25
C TYR A 25 2.60 -13.76 15.44
N LYS A 26 3.41 -13.68 16.51
CA LYS A 26 4.29 -12.52 16.77
C LYS A 26 5.17 -12.14 15.56
N GLU A 27 5.70 -13.12 14.83
CA GLU A 27 6.54 -12.89 13.67
C GLU A 27 5.77 -12.20 12.55
N MET A 28 4.49 -12.52 12.36
CA MET A 28 3.65 -11.87 11.34
C MET A 28 3.50 -10.37 11.63
N PHE A 29 3.29 -9.99 12.89
CA PHE A 29 3.21 -8.59 13.30
C PHE A 29 4.55 -7.87 13.07
N VAL A 30 5.67 -8.49 13.47
CA VAL A 30 7.01 -7.92 13.24
C VAL A 30 7.30 -7.76 11.76
N PHE A 31 6.97 -8.75 10.93
CA PHE A 31 7.17 -8.67 9.49
C PHE A 31 6.31 -7.60 8.83
N ALA A 32 5.04 -7.48 9.23
CA ALA A 32 4.15 -6.43 8.75
C ALA A 32 4.64 -5.04 9.17
N TRP A 33 5.09 -4.89 10.42
CA TRP A 33 5.62 -3.63 10.96
C TRP A 33 6.91 -3.18 10.28
N THR A 34 7.81 -4.13 9.98
CA THR A 34 9.12 -3.89 9.35
C THR A 34 9.08 -3.87 7.82
N ASP A 35 7.89 -3.81 7.22
CA ASP A 35 7.68 -3.79 5.76
C ASP A 35 8.28 -4.99 5.01
N LYS A 36 8.49 -6.11 5.70
CA LYS A 36 9.04 -7.34 5.11
C LYS A 36 7.97 -8.24 4.49
N ARG A 37 6.70 -7.89 4.68
CA ARG A 37 5.52 -8.53 4.06
C ARG A 37 4.63 -7.46 3.45
N ARG A 38 3.78 -7.88 2.50
CA ARG A 38 2.84 -6.99 1.83
C ARG A 38 1.84 -6.44 2.85
N ASN A 39 1.96 -5.15 3.13
CA ASN A 39 1.07 -4.42 4.03
C ASN A 39 0.41 -3.22 3.32
N PHE A 40 0.84 -2.89 2.09
CA PHE A 40 0.34 -1.77 1.28
C PHE A 40 0.34 -0.41 2.00
N GLY A 41 1.24 -0.23 2.96
CA GLY A 41 1.32 0.98 3.79
C GLY A 41 0.27 1.06 4.90
N ASN A 42 -0.49 0.00 5.15
CA ASN A 42 -1.41 -0.06 6.29
C ASN A 42 -0.60 -0.23 7.59
N ARG A 43 -0.36 0.89 8.28
CA ARG A 43 0.31 0.93 9.59
C ARG A 43 -0.62 1.25 10.75
N THR A 44 -1.84 1.66 10.45
CA THR A 44 -2.85 2.07 11.45
C THR A 44 -4.19 1.41 11.16
N THR A 45 -5.01 1.30 12.19
CA THR A 45 -6.38 0.79 12.10
C THR A 45 -7.38 1.85 11.64
N ASN A 46 -6.95 3.10 11.41
CA ASN A 46 -7.79 4.24 11.07
C ASN A 46 -8.78 3.95 9.94
N ARG A 47 -8.34 3.24 8.88
CA ARG A 47 -9.22 2.91 7.73
C ARG A 47 -10.32 1.93 8.13
N VAL A 48 -10.01 0.93 8.95
CA VAL A 48 -10.99 -0.05 9.41
C VAL A 48 -11.94 0.61 10.40
N GLU A 49 -11.41 1.39 11.34
CA GLU A 49 -12.18 2.11 12.34
C GLU A 49 -13.10 3.16 11.71
N SER A 50 -12.66 3.87 10.67
CA SER A 50 -13.51 4.83 9.95
C SER A 50 -14.68 4.14 9.25
N GLN A 51 -14.45 3.01 8.58
CA GLN A 51 -15.53 2.25 7.95
C GLN A 51 -16.48 1.66 9.00
N HIS A 52 -15.95 1.17 10.11
CA HIS A 52 -16.76 0.67 11.21
C HIS A 52 -17.61 1.77 11.85
N ALA A 53 -17.03 2.95 12.10
CA ALA A 53 -17.76 4.12 12.58
C ALA A 53 -18.83 4.58 11.59
N ASN A 54 -18.55 4.51 10.28
CA ASN A 54 -19.54 4.80 9.25
C ASN A 54 -20.72 3.83 9.33
N LEU A 55 -20.45 2.52 9.39
CA LEU A 55 -21.49 1.50 9.50
C LEU A 55 -22.34 1.66 10.77
N LYS A 56 -21.72 1.94 11.92
CA LYS A 56 -22.42 2.15 13.19
C LYS A 56 -23.45 3.27 13.12
N ARG A 57 -23.25 4.29 12.28
CA ARG A 57 -24.23 5.38 12.10
C ARG A 57 -25.56 4.90 11.51
N TYR A 58 -25.57 3.74 10.85
CA TYR A 58 -26.75 3.15 10.21
C TYR A 58 -27.38 2.02 11.02
N VAL A 59 -26.70 1.55 12.08
CA VAL A 59 -27.19 0.51 12.98
C VAL A 59 -27.66 1.17 14.27
N GLU A 60 -28.95 1.51 14.32
CA GLU A 60 -29.60 2.04 15.52
C GLU A 60 -30.08 0.87 16.40
N ASP A 61 -30.26 1.11 17.71
CA ASP A 61 -30.63 0.11 18.73
C ASP A 61 -31.94 -0.66 18.43
N ARG A 62 -32.72 -0.24 17.42
CA ARG A 62 -33.98 -0.88 16.99
C ARG A 62 -34.05 -1.12 15.47
N SER A 63 -32.92 -1.10 14.77
CA SER A 63 -32.90 -1.43 13.34
C SER A 63 -33.30 -2.89 13.11
N SER A 64 -34.27 -3.12 12.23
CA SER A 64 -34.61 -4.46 11.77
C SER A 64 -33.51 -5.02 10.86
N LEU A 65 -33.39 -6.34 10.77
CA LEU A 65 -32.35 -6.99 9.97
C LEU A 65 -32.41 -6.61 8.49
N ASP A 66 -33.61 -6.50 7.92
CA ASP A 66 -33.82 -6.09 6.53
C ASP A 66 -33.29 -4.68 6.25
N ARG A 67 -33.45 -3.75 7.20
CA ARG A 67 -32.89 -2.39 7.12
C ARG A 67 -31.37 -2.41 7.14
N ILE A 68 -30.77 -3.16 8.07
CA ILE A 68 -29.31 -3.27 8.19
C ILE A 68 -28.71 -3.84 6.90
N VAL A 69 -29.31 -4.90 6.35
CA VAL A 69 -28.86 -5.51 5.09
C VAL A 69 -28.95 -4.50 3.93
N GLY A 70 -30.05 -3.73 3.85
CA GLY A 70 -30.19 -2.65 2.89
C GLY A 70 -29.06 -1.62 3.01
N CYS A 71 -28.79 -1.12 4.21
CA CYS A 71 -27.72 -0.14 4.44
C CYS A 71 -26.33 -0.70 4.09
N VAL A 72 -26.03 -1.94 4.46
CA VAL A 72 -24.74 -2.58 4.11
C VAL A 72 -24.58 -2.65 2.58
N ARG A 73 -25.62 -3.06 1.86
CA ARG A 73 -25.62 -3.07 0.39
C ARG A 73 -25.31 -1.67 -0.15
N ASP A 74 -26.02 -0.65 0.31
CA ASP A 74 -25.86 0.72 -0.19
C ASP A 74 -24.45 1.28 0.08
N ILE A 75 -23.87 0.97 1.26
CA ILE A 75 -22.48 1.32 1.61
C ILE A 75 -21.49 0.63 0.66
N VAL A 76 -21.68 -0.66 0.38
CA VAL A 76 -20.82 -1.44 -0.52
C VAL A 76 -20.92 -0.92 -1.95
N GLU A 77 -22.13 -0.65 -2.44
CA GLU A 77 -22.36 -0.09 -3.78
C GLU A 77 -21.72 1.29 -3.93
N THR A 78 -21.85 2.15 -2.92
CA THR A 78 -21.21 3.47 -2.89
C THR A 78 -19.69 3.36 -2.98
N GLN A 79 -19.08 2.55 -2.11
CA GLN A 79 -17.63 2.34 -2.10
C GLN A 79 -17.13 1.75 -3.43
N PHE A 80 -17.87 0.80 -4.00
CA PHE A 80 -17.54 0.23 -5.30
C PHE A 80 -17.59 1.28 -6.41
N GLY A 81 -18.60 2.16 -6.38
CA GLY A 81 -18.72 3.29 -7.29
C GLY A 81 -17.52 4.25 -7.20
N GLU A 82 -17.08 4.57 -5.97
CA GLU A 82 -15.90 5.40 -5.73
C GLU A 82 -14.62 4.74 -6.26
N ILE A 83 -14.40 3.45 -5.98
CA ILE A 83 -13.25 2.71 -6.51
C ILE A 83 -13.23 2.77 -8.04
N ARG A 84 -14.36 2.47 -8.70
CA ARG A 84 -14.47 2.55 -10.17
C ARG A 84 -14.23 3.97 -10.69
N LYS A 85 -14.68 4.99 -9.98
CA LYS A 85 -14.40 6.39 -10.33
C LYS A 85 -12.90 6.66 -10.28
N THR A 86 -12.20 6.28 -9.21
CA THR A 86 -10.74 6.49 -9.11
C THR A 86 -9.94 5.74 -10.18
N PHE A 87 -10.40 4.56 -10.60
CA PHE A 87 -9.79 3.83 -11.71
C PHE A 87 -10.00 4.53 -13.04
N ARG A 88 -11.22 5.01 -13.33
CA ARG A 88 -11.47 5.82 -14.54
C ARG A 88 -10.61 7.07 -14.56
N GLU A 89 -10.52 7.78 -13.44
CA GLU A 89 -9.63 8.94 -13.32
C GLU A 89 -8.17 8.59 -13.60
N SER A 90 -7.70 7.43 -13.12
CA SER A 90 -6.33 6.95 -13.40
C SER A 90 -6.10 6.61 -14.87
N ILE A 91 -7.13 6.14 -15.57
CA ILE A 91 -7.09 5.80 -17.00
C ILE A 91 -7.11 7.07 -17.86
N GLU A 92 -8.05 7.96 -17.59
CA GLU A 92 -8.38 9.10 -18.45
C GLU A 92 -7.46 10.30 -18.22
N LYS A 93 -7.02 10.52 -16.97
CA LYS A 93 -6.25 11.72 -16.61
C LYS A 93 -4.78 11.37 -16.42
N THR A 94 -3.91 12.24 -16.90
CA THR A 94 -2.46 12.17 -16.64
C THR A 94 -2.02 13.40 -15.85
N MET A 95 -1.48 13.19 -14.64
CA MET A 95 -0.96 14.28 -13.81
C MET A 95 0.38 14.78 -14.37
N LYS A 96 0.70 16.07 -14.15
CA LYS A 96 1.92 16.69 -14.71
C LYS A 96 3.19 15.96 -14.28
N HIS A 97 3.32 15.61 -13.01
CA HIS A 97 4.49 14.91 -12.46
C HIS A 97 4.58 13.44 -12.89
N HIS A 98 3.52 12.86 -13.47
CA HIS A 98 3.55 11.53 -14.08
C HIS A 98 4.10 11.54 -15.52
N LYS A 99 4.24 12.71 -16.16
CA LYS A 99 4.70 12.84 -17.56
C LYS A 99 6.22 12.66 -17.72
N HIS A 100 6.80 11.74 -16.97
CA HIS A 100 8.20 11.37 -17.11
C HIS A 100 8.35 10.24 -18.14
N PRO A 101 9.34 10.26 -19.05
CA PRO A 101 9.51 9.21 -20.08
C PRO A 101 9.52 7.79 -19.52
N MET A 102 10.12 7.59 -18.35
CA MET A 102 10.12 6.32 -17.61
C MET A 102 8.73 5.72 -17.36
N PHE A 103 7.70 6.55 -17.23
CA PHE A 103 6.34 6.11 -16.92
C PHE A 103 5.43 6.06 -18.14
N GLN A 104 5.90 6.45 -19.33
CA GLN A 104 5.08 6.57 -20.53
C GLN A 104 4.27 5.30 -20.84
N HIS A 105 4.86 4.12 -20.66
CA HIS A 105 4.19 2.84 -20.92
C HIS A 105 3.26 2.38 -19.79
N LEU A 106 3.28 3.06 -18.65
CA LEU A 106 2.43 2.80 -17.47
C LEU A 106 1.22 3.74 -17.42
N LEU A 107 1.29 4.92 -18.05
CA LEU A 107 0.20 5.88 -18.08
C LEU A 107 -1.10 5.22 -18.58
N GLY A 108 -2.18 5.45 -17.84
CA GLY A 108 -3.50 4.88 -18.12
C GLY A 108 -3.65 3.38 -17.86
N LYS A 109 -2.58 2.67 -17.45
CA LYS A 109 -2.60 1.22 -17.17
C LYS A 109 -2.45 0.88 -15.69
N VAL A 110 -1.91 1.81 -14.91
CA VAL A 110 -1.76 1.65 -13.46
C VAL A 110 -2.43 2.82 -12.74
N SER A 111 -2.73 2.64 -11.46
CA SER A 111 -3.33 3.71 -10.67
C SER A 111 -2.39 4.91 -10.51
N HIS A 112 -2.94 6.11 -10.39
CA HIS A 112 -2.15 7.30 -10.04
C HIS A 112 -1.33 7.09 -8.77
N LYS A 113 -1.90 6.40 -7.76
CA LYS A 113 -1.20 6.09 -6.52
C LYS A 113 0.06 5.25 -6.76
N ALA A 114 0.01 4.27 -7.67
CA ALA A 114 1.20 3.47 -8.00
C ALA A 114 2.26 4.33 -8.68
N LEU A 115 1.87 5.24 -9.59
CA LEU A 115 2.79 6.17 -10.23
C LEU A 115 3.44 7.13 -9.22
N ASP A 116 2.68 7.65 -8.24
CA ASP A 116 3.22 8.50 -7.18
C ASP A 116 4.29 7.76 -6.36
N LEU A 117 4.03 6.49 -6.00
CA LEU A 117 4.99 5.67 -5.26
C LEU A 117 6.27 5.38 -6.08
N LEU A 118 6.12 5.08 -7.36
CA LEU A 118 7.26 4.86 -8.27
C LEU A 118 8.07 6.15 -8.47
N HIS A 119 7.39 7.28 -8.60
CA HIS A 119 8.03 8.58 -8.71
C HIS A 119 8.83 8.92 -7.45
N GLY A 120 8.27 8.66 -6.27
CA GLY A 120 8.97 8.81 -5.00
C GLY A 120 10.23 7.93 -4.90
N GLU A 121 10.16 6.67 -5.33
CA GLU A 121 11.35 5.78 -5.37
C GLU A 121 12.40 6.25 -6.38
N ALA A 122 11.99 6.80 -7.53
CA ALA A 122 12.91 7.35 -8.52
C ALA A 122 13.66 8.58 -7.98
N ILE A 123 12.99 9.46 -7.24
CA ILE A 123 13.62 10.61 -6.56
C ILE A 123 14.55 10.12 -5.44
N ARG A 124 14.06 9.21 -4.58
CA ARG A 124 14.82 8.66 -3.45
C ARG A 124 16.15 8.05 -3.88
N ARG A 125 16.21 7.47 -5.08
CA ARG A 125 17.45 6.98 -5.67
C ARG A 125 18.52 8.08 -5.75
N LEU A 126 18.19 9.19 -6.42
CA LEU A 126 19.12 10.29 -6.67
C LEU A 126 19.47 11.01 -5.37
N ASP A 127 18.45 11.33 -4.57
CA ASP A 127 18.61 12.21 -3.40
C ASP A 127 19.19 11.51 -2.18
N VAL A 128 19.00 10.20 -2.06
CA VAL A 128 19.37 9.44 -0.87
C VAL A 128 20.42 8.36 -1.18
N LEU A 129 20.12 7.46 -2.10
CA LEU A 129 20.96 6.28 -2.29
C LEU A 129 22.30 6.62 -2.94
N GLU A 130 22.28 7.39 -4.03
CA GLU A 130 23.49 7.82 -4.73
C GLU A 130 24.28 8.85 -3.90
N ARG A 131 23.57 9.84 -3.33
CA ARG A 131 24.19 10.91 -2.53
C ARG A 131 24.90 10.41 -1.26
N PHE A 132 24.31 9.46 -0.54
CA PHE A 132 24.85 8.97 0.73
C PHE A 132 25.41 7.55 0.65
N ASN A 133 25.60 7.01 -0.56
CA ASN A 133 26.06 5.63 -0.79
C ASN A 133 25.31 4.60 0.07
N SER A 134 24.01 4.79 0.22
CA SER A 134 23.16 4.00 1.11
C SER A 134 22.60 2.77 0.40
N SER A 135 22.35 1.70 1.17
CA SER A 135 21.65 0.53 0.65
C SER A 135 20.15 0.81 0.49
N CYS A 136 19.52 0.18 -0.51
CA CYS A 136 18.13 0.48 -0.85
C CYS A 136 17.10 0.01 0.21
N GLY A 137 17.40 -1.06 0.95
CA GLY A 137 16.47 -1.71 1.88
C GLY A 137 15.26 -2.41 1.24
N CYS A 138 15.00 -2.20 -0.06
CA CYS A 138 13.96 -2.86 -0.86
C CYS A 138 12.54 -2.83 -0.27
N GLN A 139 12.25 -1.91 0.66
CA GLN A 139 10.97 -1.88 1.40
C GLN A 139 9.78 -1.79 0.46
N MET A 140 9.82 -0.91 -0.56
CA MET A 140 8.73 -0.75 -1.54
C MET A 140 8.35 -2.08 -2.23
N TRP A 141 9.34 -2.93 -2.50
CA TRP A 141 9.11 -4.24 -3.10
C TRP A 141 8.39 -5.19 -2.14
N HIS A 142 8.82 -5.22 -0.89
CA HIS A 142 8.26 -6.12 0.10
C HIS A 142 6.87 -5.68 0.61
N SER A 143 6.67 -4.38 0.84
CA SER A 143 5.41 -3.84 1.37
C SER A 143 4.31 -3.66 0.34
N CYS A 144 4.67 -3.21 -0.87
CA CYS A 144 3.70 -2.83 -1.90
C CYS A 144 3.78 -3.71 -3.16
N GLY A 145 4.83 -4.53 -3.32
CA GLY A 145 5.07 -5.28 -4.56
C GLY A 145 5.51 -4.41 -5.74
N LEU A 146 5.87 -3.15 -5.49
CA LEU A 146 6.30 -2.22 -6.53
C LEU A 146 7.84 -2.17 -6.62
N PRO A 147 8.41 -1.93 -7.79
CA PRO A 147 9.85 -1.70 -7.94
C PRO A 147 10.41 -0.65 -6.96
N CYS A 148 11.41 -1.04 -6.17
CA CYS A 148 12.27 -0.12 -5.42
C CYS A 148 13.16 0.70 -6.38
N ALA A 149 13.76 1.77 -5.86
CA ALA A 149 14.86 2.53 -6.49
C ALA A 149 15.91 1.62 -7.16
N CYS A 150 16.34 0.58 -6.44
CA CYS A 150 17.31 -0.41 -6.92
C CYS A 150 16.89 -1.20 -8.16
N ARG A 151 15.60 -1.57 -8.24
CA ARG A 151 15.05 -2.34 -9.35
C ARG A 151 14.74 -1.42 -10.53
N ILE A 152 14.24 -0.22 -10.26
CA ILE A 152 14.04 0.81 -11.27
C ILE A 152 15.36 1.08 -11.98
N GLU A 153 16.45 1.24 -11.22
CA GLU A 153 17.79 1.39 -11.80
C GLU A 153 18.16 0.25 -12.75
N LYS A 154 18.03 -0.98 -12.27
CA LYS A 154 18.34 -2.17 -13.07
C LYS A 154 17.57 -2.16 -14.39
N TYR A 155 16.26 -1.90 -14.35
CA TYR A 155 15.42 -1.85 -15.55
C TYR A 155 15.82 -0.73 -16.51
N MET A 156 16.19 0.44 -16.00
CA MET A 156 16.65 1.56 -16.84
C MET A 156 17.98 1.25 -17.54
N ARG A 157 18.92 0.58 -16.85
CA ARG A 157 20.19 0.14 -17.45
C ARG A 157 19.94 -0.90 -18.55
N GLU A 158 19.14 -1.92 -18.27
CA GLU A 158 18.78 -2.97 -19.23
C GLU A 158 18.07 -2.42 -20.48
N ALA A 159 17.16 -1.45 -20.31
CA ALA A 159 16.48 -0.79 -21.43
C ALA A 159 17.42 0.07 -22.27
N SER A 160 18.42 0.70 -21.65
CA SER A 160 19.42 1.50 -22.35
C SER A 160 20.35 0.60 -23.18
N ASP A 161 20.76 -0.53 -22.63
CA ASP A 161 21.64 -1.49 -23.29
C ASP A 161 20.96 -2.20 -24.46
N SER A 162 19.68 -2.58 -24.32
CA SER A 162 18.91 -3.16 -25.42
C SER A 162 18.73 -2.17 -26.58
N THR A 163 18.44 -0.90 -26.27
CA THR A 163 18.34 0.17 -27.26
C THR A 163 19.67 0.39 -28.00
N ARG A 164 20.80 0.39 -27.26
CA ARG A 164 22.14 0.50 -27.85
C ARG A 164 22.46 -0.66 -28.79
N ARG A 165 22.14 -1.90 -28.39
CA ARG A 165 22.34 -3.09 -29.23
C ARG A 165 21.51 -3.02 -30.52
N HIS A 166 20.24 -2.66 -30.42
CA HIS A 166 19.37 -2.53 -31.59
C HIS A 166 19.88 -1.47 -32.57
N ARG A 167 20.34 -0.31 -32.08
CA ARG A 167 20.93 0.73 -32.94
C ARG A 167 22.21 0.29 -33.65
N ARG A 168 23.05 -0.55 -33.01
CA ARG A 168 24.25 -1.10 -33.66
C ARG A 168 23.88 -2.05 -34.79
N LEU A 169 22.93 -2.95 -34.55
CA LEU A 169 22.45 -3.89 -35.57
C LEU A 169 21.85 -3.17 -36.79
N LEU A 170 21.14 -2.07 -36.60
CA LEU A 170 20.61 -1.24 -37.70
C LEU A 170 21.68 -0.42 -38.44
N ALA A 171 22.86 -0.21 -37.84
CA ALA A 171 23.97 0.52 -38.46
C ALA A 171 24.91 -0.42 -39.24
N GLU A 172 24.77 -1.73 -39.05
CA GLU A 172 25.55 -2.79 -39.71
C GLU A 172 24.81 -3.42 -40.90
N THR A 173 23.56 -2.99 -41.17
CA THR A 173 22.71 -3.37 -42.32
C THR A 173 22.56 -2.21 -43.29
#